data_AF-A0A7C5W5J4-F1
#
_entry.id   AF-A0A7C5W5J4-F1
#
_cell.length_a   1.000
_cell.length_b   1.000
_cell.length_c   1.000
_cell.angle_alpha   90.00
_cell.angle_beta   90.00
_cell.angle_gamma   90.00
#
_symmetry.space_group_name_H-M   'P 1'
#
loop_
_entity.id
_entity.type
_entity.pdbx_description
1 polymer ?
#
loop_
_entity_poly.entity_id
_entity_poly.type
_entity_poly.pdbx_seq_one_letter_code
_entity_poly.pdbx_strand_id
1 'polypeptide(L)' 'MAKFKIKTYVSESYDELMNKVSWPTWSELQSSAIVVSVASLIIALVVYLMDQSFQAILEQFYKLV' A
#
# COMPACT_ATOMS: atom_id res chain seq x y z
N MET A 1 27.58 4.90 29.57
CA MET A 1 27.08 6.29 29.41
C MET A 1 26.36 6.51 28.05
N ALA A 2 25.63 5.52 27.52
CA ALA A 2 24.97 5.61 26.20
C ALA A 2 23.44 5.37 26.23
N LYS A 3 22.89 4.83 27.34
CA LYS A 3 21.47 4.44 27.42
C LYS A 3 20.48 5.61 27.49
N PHE A 4 20.91 6.79 27.97
CA PHE A 4 20.04 7.95 28.09
C PHE A 4 19.74 8.64 26.75
N LYS A 5 20.66 8.56 25.76
CA LYS A 5 20.48 9.23 24.46
C LYS A 5 19.32 8.66 23.63
N ILE A 6 19.11 7.34 23.65
CA ILE A 6 18.01 6.70 22.89
C ILE A 6 16.65 7.10 23.47
N LYS A 7 16.52 7.13 24.80
CA LYS A 7 15.28 7.51 25.47
C LYS A 7 14.90 8.97 25.14
N THR A 8 15.88 9.87 25.17
CA THR A 8 15.67 11.28 24.80
C THR A 8 15.35 11.43 23.32
N TYR A 9 16.07 10.73 22.43
CA TYR A 9 15.83 10.78 20.99
C TYR A 9 14.43 10.29 20.59
N VAL A 10 13.95 9.20 21.21
CA VAL A 10 12.57 8.71 21.00
C VAL A 10 11.54 9.70 21.53
N SER A 11 11.82 10.36 22.66
CA SER A 11 10.94 11.41 23.21
C SER A 11 10.88 12.63 22.30
N GLU A 12 12.01 13.13 21.81
CA GLU A 12 12.08 14.26 20.88
C GLU A 12 11.42 13.92 19.54
N SER A 13 11.63 12.71 19.02
CA SER A 13 10.97 12.24 17.79
C SER A 13 9.45 12.16 17.94
N TYR A 14 8.95 11.77 19.12
CA TYR A 14 7.52 11.73 19.40
C TYR A 14 6.92 13.15 19.48
N ASP A 15 7.60 14.07 20.15
CA ASP A 15 7.17 15.47 20.22
C ASP A 15 7.20 16.14 18.84
N GLU A 16 8.18 15.83 17.97
CA GLU A 16 8.22 16.33 16.60
C GLU A 16 7.10 15.75 15.72
N LEU A 17 6.87 14.43 15.79
CA LEU A 17 5.83 13.76 15.02
C LEU A 17 4.41 14.18 15.43
N MET A 18 4.22 14.59 16.68
CA MET A 18 2.91 14.98 17.21
C MET A 18 2.64 16.49 17.10
N ASN A 19 3.64 17.34 17.36
CA ASN A 19 3.45 18.80 17.40
C ASN A 19 3.81 19.50 16.08
N LYS A 20 4.61 18.86 15.22
CA LYS A 20 5.14 19.47 13.98
C LYS A 20 4.61 18.83 12.70
N VAL A 21 3.71 17.86 12.80
CA VAL A 21 3.11 17.19 11.66
C VAL A 21 1.59 17.30 11.77
N SER A 22 0.96 17.85 10.73
CA SER A 22 -0.49 17.89 10.62
C SER A 22 -0.98 16.49 10.27
N TRP A 23 -1.21 15.65 11.28
CA TRP A 23 -1.91 14.39 11.08
C TRP A 23 -3.31 14.71 10.52
N PRO A 24 -3.65 14.18 9.32
CA PRO A 24 -4.98 14.34 8.77
C PRO A 24 -6.00 13.68 9.71
N THR A 25 -7.22 14.20 9.68
CA THR A 25 -8.29 13.63 10.50
C THR A 25 -8.56 12.18 10.08
N TRP A 26 -9.03 11.34 11.00
CA TRP A 26 -9.36 9.94 10.71
C TRP A 26 -10.29 9.77 9.50
N SER A 27 -11.17 10.75 9.26
CA SER A 27 -12.05 10.78 8.09
C SER A 27 -11.30 10.98 6.77
N GLU A 28 -10.27 11.83 6.74
CA GLU A 28 -9.45 12.08 5.54
C GLU A 28 -8.51 10.91 5.24
N LEU A 29 -7.98 10.27 6.28
CA LEU A 29 -7.21 9.03 6.17
C LEU A 29 -8.05 7.92 5.57
N GLN A 30 -9.28 7.75 6.05
CA GLN A 30 -10.19 6.74 5.54
C GLN A 30 -10.60 7.03 4.09
N SER A 31 -10.89 8.29 3.75
CA SER A 31 -11.16 8.71 2.37
C SER A 31 -10.00 8.34 1.44
N SER A 32 -8.77 8.67 1.82
CA SER A 32 -7.56 8.34 1.05
C SER A 32 -7.36 6.84 0.90
N ALA A 33 -7.57 6.07 1.98
CA ALA A 33 -7.47 4.61 1.96
C ALA A 33 -8.52 3.96 1.05
N ILE A 34 -9.75 4.49 1.03
CA ILE A 34 -10.83 4.00 0.16
C ILE A 34 -10.49 4.26 -1.32
N VAL A 35 -9.95 5.43 -1.64
CA VAL A 35 -9.52 5.74 -3.01
C VAL A 35 -8.45 4.75 -3.48
N VAL A 36 -7.46 4.47 -2.64
CA VAL A 36 -6.38 3.53 -2.96
C VAL A 36 -6.89 2.09 -3.07
N SER A 37 -7.82 1.66 -2.21
CA SER A 37 -8.37 0.30 -2.26
C SER A 37 -9.22 0.07 -3.52
N VAL A 38 -9.95 1.08 -3.99
CA VAL A 38 -10.67 1.01 -5.26
C VAL A 38 -9.70 0.95 -6.44
N ALA A 39 -8.64 1.77 -6.42
CA ALA A 39 -7.61 1.72 -7.46
C ALA A 39 -6.92 0.34 -7.53
N SER A 40 -6.59 -0.26 -6.38
CA SER A 40 -5.97 -1.59 -6.35
C SER A 40 -6.92 -2.69 -6.82
N LEU A 41 -8.21 -2.60 -6.54
CA LEU A 41 -9.22 -3.52 -7.07
C LEU A 41 -9.30 -3.48 -8.60
N ILE A 42 -9.24 -2.28 -9.20
CA ILE A 42 -9.24 -2.14 -10.66
C ILE A 42 -7.99 -2.80 -11.26
N ILE A 43 -6.81 -2.56 -10.68
CA ILE A 43 -5.56 -3.18 -11.13
C ILE A 43 -5.62 -4.70 -11.01
N ALA A 44 -6.17 -5.22 -9.90
CA ALA A 44 -6.34 -6.66 -9.71
C ALA A 44 -7.24 -7.29 -10.78
N LEU A 45 -8.32 -6.61 -11.18
CA LEU A 45 -9.20 -7.05 -12.27
C LEU A 45 -8.48 -7.10 -13.62
N VAL A 46 -7.65 -6.10 -13.92
CA VAL A 46 -6.86 -6.08 -15.16
C VAL A 46 -5.87 -7.23 -15.20
N VAL A 47 -5.13 -7.47 -14.11
CA VAL A 47 -4.18 -8.59 -14.03
C VAL A 47 -4.90 -9.92 -14.16
N TYR A 48 -6.06 -10.08 -13.53
CA TYR A 48 -6.87 -11.28 -13.66
C TYR A 48 -7.28 -11.56 -15.12
N LEU A 49 -7.72 -10.54 -15.86
CA LEU A 49 -8.06 -10.68 -17.28
C LEU A 49 -6.83 -11.05 -18.12
N MET A 50 -5.68 -10.43 -17.83
CA MET A 50 -4.42 -10.77 -18.50
C MET A 50 -4.06 -12.24 -18.27
N ASP A 51 -4.05 -12.71 -17.02
CA ASP A 51 -3.72 -14.09 -16.67
C ASP A 51 -4.62 -15.10 -17.39
N GLN A 52 -5.94 -14.84 -17.40
CA GLN A 52 -6.91 -15.68 -18.11
C GLN A 52 -6.66 -15.70 -19.62
N SER A 53 -6.36 -14.54 -20.22
CA SER A 53 -6.08 -14.46 -21.65
C SER A 53 -4.82 -15.23 -22.04
N PHE A 54 -3.75 -15.12 -21.25
CA PHE A 54 -2.51 -15.84 -21.50
C PHE A 54 -2.68 -17.35 -21.35
N GLN A 55 -3.41 -17.81 -20.32
CA GLN A 55 -3.72 -19.23 -20.16
C GLN A 55 -4.51 -19.77 -21.36
N ALA A 56 -5.58 -19.08 -21.76
CA ALA A 56 -6.39 -19.51 -22.90
C ALA A 56 -5.58 -19.59 -24.20
N ILE A 57 -4.75 -18.59 -24.48
CA ILE A 57 -3.88 -18.58 -25.67
C ILE A 57 -2.89 -19.73 -25.63
N LEU A 58 -2.19 -19.93 -24.50
CA LEU A 58 -1.20 -21.00 -24.36
C LEU A 58 -1.84 -22.38 -24.48
N GLU A 59 -2.98 -22.63 -23.83
CA GLU A 59 -3.70 -23.90 -23.98
C GLU A 59 -4.07 -24.19 -25.43
N GLN A 60 -4.48 -23.16 -26.19
CA GLN A 60 -4.81 -23.31 -27.60
C GLN A 60 -3.59 -23.61 -28.46
N PHE A 61 -2.46 -22.97 -28.19
CA PHE A 61 -1.19 -23.29 -28.87
C PHE A 61 -0.70 -24.71 -28.54
N TYR A 62 -0.71 -25.10 -27.27
CA TYR A 62 -0.32 -26.45 -26.85
C TYR A 62 -1.26 -27.56 -27.34
N LYS A 63 -2.51 -27.23 -27.65
CA LYS A 63 -3.46 -28.20 -28.22
C LYS A 63 -3.31 -28.34 -29.74
N LEU A 64 -2.76 -27.32 -30.42
CA LEU A 64 -2.53 -27.31 -31.86
C LEU A 64 -1.16 -27.90 -32.26
N VAL A 65 -0.17 -27.84 -31.37
CA VAL A 65 1.12 -28.53 -31.48
C VAL A 65 1.01 -29.95 -30.95
#